data_AF-A0A7V2PEK6-F1
#
_entry.id   AF-A0A7V2PEK6-F1
#
_cell.length_a   1.000
_cell.length_b   1.000
_cell.length_c   1.000
_cell.angle_alpha   90.00
_cell.angle_beta   90.00
_cell.angle_gamma   90.00
#
_symmetry.space_group_name_H-M   'P 1'
#
loop_
_entity.id
_entity.type
_entity.pdbx_description
1 polymer ?
#
loop_
_entity_poly.entity_id
_entity_poly.type
_entity_poly.pdbx_seq_one_letter_code
_entity_poly.pdbx_strand_id
1 'polypeptide(L)'
;MVSLIVVFGILIILFAVIGAMRGWAKELLVTSSVVLALFMINILENYILAYNSALTAQPDTKLVARAVILLLLTFFGYETPQIRALQPKLVRERLQDTLLGFILGALNGYLLIGSLWFFLHQAGYPTDLIITSGEGWEELAGRYEEVMRWLAPNLLPIPHIFFAVGVVFVVILVVFV
;
A
#
# COMPACT_ATOMS: atom_id res chain seq x y z
N MET A 1 18.60 1.59 -18.54
CA MET A 1 17.65 0.70 -17.84
C MET A 1 17.75 1.03 -16.36
N VAL A 2 16.63 1.18 -15.64
CA VAL A 2 16.64 1.50 -14.20
C VAL A 2 16.05 0.31 -13.44
N SER A 3 16.66 -0.07 -12.30
CA SER A 3 16.13 -1.15 -11.47
C SER A 3 14.80 -0.78 -10.83
N LEU A 4 13.85 -1.71 -10.85
CA LEU A 4 12.54 -1.54 -10.20
C LEU A 4 12.65 -1.30 -8.69
N ILE A 5 13.70 -1.79 -8.02
CA ILE A 5 14.00 -1.48 -6.60
C ILE A 5 14.25 0.02 -6.42
N VAL A 6 15.01 0.63 -7.34
CA VAL A 6 15.33 2.07 -7.31
C VAL A 6 14.07 2.89 -7.56
N VAL A 7 13.25 2.50 -8.54
CA VAL A 7 11.95 3.16 -8.81
C VAL A 7 11.05 3.08 -7.57
N PHE A 8 10.96 1.90 -6.94
CA PHE A 8 10.21 1.72 -5.70
C PHE A 8 10.68 2.66 -4.58
N GLY A 9 11.99 2.74 -4.35
CA GLY A 9 12.57 3.65 -3.35
C GLY A 9 12.26 5.14 -3.63
N ILE A 10 12.36 5.56 -4.90
CA ILE A 10 12.02 6.93 -5.31
C ILE A 10 10.53 7.23 -5.04
N LEU A 11 9.63 6.30 -5.35
CA LEU A 11 8.20 6.47 -5.09
C LEU A 11 7.90 6.55 -3.58
N ILE A 12 8.57 5.76 -2.73
CA ILE A 12 8.42 5.90 -1.26
C ILE A 12 8.81 7.31 -0.81
N ILE A 13 9.95 7.82 -1.28
CA ILE A 13 10.43 9.16 -0.93
C ILE A 13 9.44 10.23 -1.40
N LEU A 14 8.89 10.08 -2.62
CA LEU A 14 7.88 10.99 -3.15
C LEU A 14 6.64 11.05 -2.24
N PHE A 15 6.11 9.89 -1.84
CA PHE A 15 4.98 9.82 -0.93
C PHE A 15 5.31 10.37 0.47
N ALA A 16 6.54 10.19 0.94
CA ALA A 16 7.00 10.81 2.19
C ALA A 16 6.94 12.35 2.11
N VAL A 17 7.42 12.93 1.02
CA VAL A 17 7.35 14.39 0.80
C VAL A 17 5.88 14.86 0.71
N ILE A 18 5.03 14.13 -0.02
CA ILE A 18 3.58 14.44 -0.10
C ILE A 18 2.94 14.41 1.29
N GLY A 19 3.23 13.40 2.09
CA GLY A 19 2.70 13.27 3.44
C GLY A 19 3.17 14.40 4.37
N ALA A 20 4.42 14.82 4.24
CA ALA A 20 4.98 15.95 5.00
C ALA A 20 4.25 17.27 4.72
N MET A 21 3.80 17.47 3.47
CA MET A 21 3.03 18.64 3.05
C MET A 21 1.54 18.55 3.43
N ARG A 22 0.97 17.34 3.47
CA ARG A 22 -0.48 17.12 3.68
C ARG A 22 -0.88 17.07 5.16
N GLY A 23 0.03 16.66 6.04
CA GLY A 23 -0.17 16.55 7.49
C GLY A 23 -0.56 15.14 7.93
N TRP A 24 -0.15 14.76 9.15
CA TRP A 24 -0.19 13.36 9.60
C TRP A 24 -1.61 12.80 9.73
N ALA A 25 -2.57 13.60 10.21
CA ALA A 25 -3.93 13.13 10.45
C ALA A 25 -4.60 12.69 9.14
N LYS A 26 -4.36 13.40 8.03
CA LYS A 26 -4.92 13.03 6.72
C LYS A 26 -4.22 11.79 6.15
N GLU A 27 -2.90 11.68 6.34
CA GLU A 27 -2.15 10.50 5.90
C GLU A 27 -2.53 9.24 6.70
N LEU A 28 -2.92 9.39 7.97
CA LEU A 28 -3.43 8.28 8.79
C LEU A 28 -4.72 7.69 8.20
N LEU A 29 -5.63 8.52 7.67
CA LEU A 29 -6.84 8.04 6.97
C LEU A 29 -6.50 7.28 5.69
N VAL A 30 -5.45 7.70 4.97
CA VAL A 30 -4.95 6.97 3.80
C VAL A 30 -4.40 5.62 4.22
N THR A 31 -3.55 5.57 5.26
CA THR A 31 -3.02 4.30 5.79
C THR A 31 -4.14 3.34 6.12
N SER A 32 -5.19 3.86 6.75
CA SER A 32 -6.37 3.10 7.13
C SER A 32 -7.09 2.52 5.92
N SER A 33 -7.22 3.30 4.85
CA SER A 33 -7.86 2.85 3.61
C SER A 33 -7.03 1.80 2.87
N VAL A 34 -5.70 1.96 2.83
CA VAL A 34 -4.79 0.98 2.23
C VAL A 34 -4.88 -0.36 2.99
N VAL A 35 -4.84 -0.32 4.33
CA VAL A 35 -4.99 -1.51 5.17
C VAL A 35 -6.35 -2.17 4.97
N LEU A 36 -7.43 -1.39 4.90
CA LEU A 36 -8.77 -1.90 4.58
C LEU A 36 -8.83 -2.56 3.20
N ALA A 37 -8.14 -2.00 2.21
CA ALA A 37 -8.07 -2.59 0.88
C ALA A 37 -7.35 -3.93 0.88
N LEU A 38 -6.20 -4.03 1.56
CA LEU A 38 -5.47 -5.29 1.72
C LEU A 38 -6.29 -6.33 2.49
N PHE A 39 -7.04 -5.90 3.51
CA PHE A 39 -8.01 -6.75 4.19
C PHE A 39 -9.09 -7.26 3.24
N MET A 40 -9.73 -6.37 2.47
CA MET A 40 -10.78 -6.74 1.53
C MET A 40 -10.27 -7.77 0.50
N ILE A 41 -9.08 -7.53 -0.07
CA ILE A 41 -8.43 -8.47 -1.00
C ILE A 41 -8.22 -9.84 -0.32
N ASN A 42 -7.69 -9.86 0.90
CA ASN A 42 -7.51 -11.12 1.65
C ASN A 42 -8.84 -11.83 1.91
N ILE A 43 -9.92 -11.09 2.20
CA ILE A 43 -11.23 -11.69 2.44
C ILE A 43 -11.78 -12.33 1.16
N LEU A 44 -11.74 -11.59 0.05
CA LEU A 44 -12.20 -12.07 -1.25
C LEU A 44 -11.44 -13.33 -1.68
N GLU A 45 -10.13 -13.36 -1.46
CA GLU A 45 -9.30 -14.49 -1.91
C GLU A 45 -9.42 -15.74 -1.05
N ASN A 46 -9.56 -15.59 0.28
CA ASN A 46 -9.50 -16.74 1.18
C ASN A 46 -10.87 -17.27 1.59
N TYR A 47 -11.92 -16.44 1.53
CA TYR A 47 -13.25 -16.83 2.01
C TYR A 47 -14.34 -16.82 0.94
N ILE A 48 -14.15 -16.11 -0.19
CA ILE A 48 -15.14 -16.12 -1.28
C ILE A 48 -14.71 -17.10 -2.37
N LEU A 49 -15.24 -18.32 -2.30
CA LEU A 49 -14.90 -19.39 -3.25
C LEU A 49 -15.09 -18.96 -4.71
N ALA A 50 -16.20 -18.28 -5.03
CA ALA A 50 -16.49 -17.82 -6.39
C ALA A 50 -15.42 -16.87 -6.95
N TYR A 51 -14.87 -15.98 -6.09
CA TYR A 51 -13.80 -15.06 -6.48
C TYR A 51 -12.50 -15.82 -6.70
N ASN A 52 -12.13 -16.68 -5.74
CA ASN A 52 -10.91 -17.47 -5.81
C ASN A 52 -10.90 -18.41 -7.03
N SER A 53 -11.97 -19.16 -7.27
CA SER A 53 -12.05 -20.14 -8.36
C SER A 53 -12.03 -19.47 -9.73
N ALA A 54 -12.63 -18.29 -9.88
CA ALA A 54 -12.68 -17.57 -11.14
C ALA A 54 -11.32 -16.95 -11.51
N LEU A 55 -10.56 -16.45 -10.53
CA LEU A 55 -9.36 -15.66 -10.78
C LEU A 55 -8.05 -16.44 -10.60
N THR A 56 -8.06 -17.61 -9.95
CA THR A 56 -6.85 -18.43 -9.80
C THR A 56 -6.31 -18.91 -11.14
N ALA A 57 -7.19 -19.16 -12.13
CA ALA A 57 -6.79 -19.56 -13.48
C ALA A 57 -6.40 -18.38 -14.39
N GLN A 58 -6.53 -17.12 -13.93
CA GLN A 58 -6.30 -15.91 -14.72
C GLN A 58 -5.44 -14.89 -13.96
N PRO A 59 -4.11 -15.03 -13.98
CA PRO A 59 -3.21 -14.19 -13.18
C PRO A 59 -3.32 -12.70 -13.52
N ASP A 60 -3.50 -12.35 -14.80
CA ASP A 60 -3.63 -10.96 -15.25
C ASP A 60 -4.92 -10.33 -14.74
N THR A 61 -6.05 -11.04 -14.85
CA THR A 61 -7.34 -10.58 -14.32
C THR A 61 -7.27 -10.43 -12.80
N LYS A 62 -6.58 -11.35 -12.11
CA LYS A 62 -6.35 -11.28 -10.66
C LYS A 62 -5.54 -10.04 -10.27
N LEU A 63 -4.46 -9.74 -11.01
CA LEU A 63 -3.65 -8.53 -10.84
C LEU A 63 -4.52 -7.28 -10.96
N VAL A 64 -5.30 -7.16 -12.04
CA VAL A 64 -6.17 -6.00 -12.28
C VAL A 64 -7.21 -5.85 -11.17
N ALA A 65 -7.86 -6.93 -10.76
CA ALA A 65 -8.85 -6.90 -9.68
C ALA A 65 -8.24 -6.37 -8.36
N ARG A 66 -7.09 -6.90 -7.96
CA ARG A 66 -6.36 -6.44 -6.76
C ARG A 66 -5.95 -4.97 -6.87
N ALA A 67 -5.39 -4.59 -8.01
CA ALA A 67 -4.94 -3.22 -8.25
C ALA A 67 -6.10 -2.22 -8.22
N VAL A 68 -7.25 -2.55 -8.84
CA VAL A 68 -8.45 -1.71 -8.83
C VAL A 68 -8.98 -1.54 -7.41
N ILE A 69 -9.12 -2.62 -6.64
CA ILE A 69 -9.61 -2.53 -5.24
C ILE A 69 -8.66 -1.66 -4.40
N LEU A 70 -7.35 -1.91 -4.51
CA LEU A 70 -6.33 -1.17 -3.78
C LEU A 70 -6.32 0.32 -4.15
N LEU A 71 -6.32 0.64 -5.44
CA LEU A 71 -6.31 2.02 -5.92
C LEU A 71 -7.60 2.76 -5.60
N LEU A 72 -8.76 2.13 -5.78
CA LEU A 72 -10.07 2.75 -5.52
C LEU A 72 -10.22 3.11 -4.04
N LEU A 73 -9.91 2.18 -3.13
CA LEU A 73 -10.00 2.46 -1.70
C LEU A 73 -8.95 3.48 -1.28
N THR A 74 -7.70 3.33 -1.73
CA THR A 74 -6.65 4.31 -1.42
C THR A 74 -7.00 5.72 -1.93
N PHE A 75 -7.60 5.81 -3.11
CA PHE A 75 -8.11 7.05 -3.67
C PHE A 75 -9.15 7.69 -2.74
N PHE A 76 -10.13 6.94 -2.24
CA PHE A 76 -11.09 7.46 -1.25
C PHE A 76 -10.42 7.87 0.07
N GLY A 77 -9.33 7.21 0.47
CA GLY A 77 -8.53 7.64 1.61
C GLY A 77 -7.85 9.00 1.37
N TYR A 78 -7.44 9.29 0.13
CA TYR A 78 -6.89 10.59 -0.27
C TYR A 78 -7.97 11.66 -0.42
N GLU A 79 -9.14 11.30 -0.94
CA GLU A 79 -10.30 12.17 -1.17
C GLU A 79 -11.07 12.51 0.11
N THR A 80 -10.40 12.66 1.24
CA THR A 80 -11.06 13.03 2.50
C THR A 80 -11.87 14.31 2.28
N PRO A 81 -13.21 14.26 2.31
CA PRO A 81 -14.02 15.44 2.09
C PRO A 81 -13.64 16.47 3.15
N GLN A 82 -13.78 17.76 2.85
CA GLN A 82 -13.50 18.85 3.80
C GLN A 82 -14.55 18.88 4.93
N ILE A 83 -14.73 17.76 5.63
CA ILE A 83 -15.59 17.63 6.78
C ILE A 83 -14.89 18.37 7.91
N ARG A 84 -15.34 19.61 8.15
CA ARG A 84 -14.85 20.48 9.24
C ARG A 84 -14.86 19.79 10.61
N ALA A 85 -15.70 18.76 10.81
CA ALA A 85 -15.77 17.97 12.04
C ALA A 85 -14.54 17.07 12.29
N LEU A 86 -13.81 16.67 11.25
CA LEU A 86 -12.57 15.87 11.36
C LEU A 86 -11.31 16.73 11.33
N GLN A 87 -11.45 18.07 11.31
CA GLN A 87 -10.30 18.96 11.43
C GLN A 87 -9.86 19.01 12.89
N PRO A 88 -8.66 18.52 13.24
CA PRO A 88 -8.19 18.63 14.61
C PRO A 88 -8.10 20.10 14.99
N LYS A 89 -8.68 20.48 16.13
CA LYS A 89 -8.53 21.81 16.76
C LYS A 89 -7.08 22.09 17.24
N LEU A 90 -6.13 21.26 16.85
CA LEU A 90 -4.75 21.28 17.34
C LEU A 90 -3.91 22.27 16.52
N VAL A 91 -3.88 23.51 17.00
CA VAL A 91 -2.72 24.39 16.79
C VAL A 91 -1.57 23.79 17.61
N ARG A 92 -0.88 22.77 17.10
CA ARG A 92 0.34 22.23 17.72
C ARG A 92 1.40 21.94 16.66
N GLU A 93 2.45 22.76 16.74
CA GLU A 93 3.78 22.68 16.10
C GLU A 93 3.85 22.10 14.69
N ARG A 94 3.97 22.99 13.70
CA ARG A 94 4.17 22.67 12.27
C ARG A 94 5.23 21.59 12.04
N LEU A 95 6.28 21.57 12.87
CA LEU A 95 7.40 20.64 12.70
C LEU A 95 7.01 19.20 13.06
N GLN A 96 6.26 18.99 14.14
CA GLN A 96 5.74 17.66 14.51
C GLN A 96 4.76 17.14 13.45
N ASP A 97 3.86 18.00 12.98
CA ASP A 97 2.88 17.62 11.96
C ASP A 97 3.54 17.22 10.64
N THR A 98 4.54 17.99 10.19
CA THR A 98 5.33 17.67 9.00
C THR A 98 6.15 16.40 9.17
N LEU A 99 6.80 16.18 10.32
CA LEU A 99 7.63 14.99 10.54
C LEU A 99 6.79 13.70 10.59
N LEU A 100 5.68 13.71 11.32
CA LEU A 100 4.76 12.57 11.35
C LEU A 100 4.10 12.34 9.98
N GLY A 101 3.74 13.43 9.28
CA GLY A 101 3.26 13.36 7.90
C GLY A 101 4.28 12.72 6.96
N PHE A 102 5.56 13.05 7.11
CA PHE A 102 6.64 12.43 6.31
C PHE A 102 6.73 10.92 6.53
N ILE A 103 6.72 10.48 7.79
CA ILE A 103 6.80 9.05 8.13
C ILE A 103 5.56 8.30 7.64
N LEU A 104 4.36 8.84 7.88
CA LEU A 104 3.12 8.22 7.42
C LEU A 104 3.01 8.22 5.90
N GLY A 105 3.48 9.27 5.23
CA GLY A 105 3.58 9.33 3.78
C GLY A 105 4.51 8.22 3.25
N ALA A 106 5.69 8.06 3.84
CA ALA A 106 6.61 6.98 3.46
C ALA A 106 5.97 5.59 3.67
N LEU A 107 5.27 5.40 4.79
CA LEU A 107 4.52 4.18 5.08
C LEU A 107 3.42 3.94 4.04
N ASN A 108 2.66 4.97 3.68
CA ASN A 108 1.61 4.88 2.67
C ASN A 108 2.17 4.53 1.29
N GLY A 109 3.26 5.17 0.89
CA GLY A 109 3.97 4.85 -0.35
C GLY A 109 4.48 3.41 -0.37
N TYR A 110 5.08 2.97 0.73
CA TYR A 110 5.53 1.58 0.90
C TYR A 110 4.37 0.57 0.85
N LEU A 111 3.27 0.82 1.56
CA LEU A 111 2.11 -0.06 1.57
C LEU A 111 1.44 -0.11 0.20
N LEU A 112 1.19 1.04 -0.44
CA LEU A 112 0.50 1.13 -1.72
C LEU A 112 1.35 0.58 -2.86
N ILE A 113 2.52 1.18 -3.09
CA ILE A 113 3.39 0.81 -4.21
C ILE A 113 3.98 -0.58 -3.99
N GLY A 114 4.31 -0.92 -2.74
CA GLY A 114 4.83 -2.25 -2.41
C GLY A 114 3.79 -3.34 -2.65
N SER A 115 2.51 -3.08 -2.35
CA SER A 115 1.44 -4.04 -2.66
C SER A 115 1.19 -4.17 -4.16
N LEU A 116 1.15 -3.05 -4.90
CA LEU A 116 1.02 -3.08 -6.36
C LEU A 116 2.17 -3.86 -7.00
N TRP A 117 3.40 -3.60 -6.55
CA TRP A 117 4.57 -4.29 -7.05
C TRP A 117 4.56 -5.78 -6.71
N PHE A 118 4.15 -6.15 -5.49
CA PHE A 118 4.00 -7.54 -5.09
C PHE A 118 2.96 -8.26 -5.97
N PHE A 119 1.81 -7.63 -6.26
CA PHE A 119 0.82 -8.22 -7.16
C PHE A 119 1.35 -8.39 -8.58
N LEU A 120 2.11 -7.41 -9.07
CA LEU A 120 2.75 -7.46 -10.39
C LEU A 120 3.79 -8.60 -10.47
N HIS A 121 4.55 -8.81 -9.40
CA HIS A 121 5.50 -9.93 -9.28
C HIS A 121 4.77 -11.27 -9.31
N GLN A 122 3.65 -11.42 -8.58
CA GLN A 122 2.86 -12.66 -8.60
C GLN A 122 2.25 -12.98 -9.98
N ALA A 123 1.97 -11.95 -10.79
CA ALA A 123 1.50 -12.12 -12.16
C ALA A 123 2.63 -12.39 -13.17
N GLY A 124 3.89 -12.44 -12.73
CA GLY A 124 5.04 -12.69 -13.59
C GLY A 124 5.42 -11.52 -14.49
N TYR A 125 5.06 -10.28 -14.10
CA TYR A 125 5.32 -9.07 -14.87
C TYR A 125 4.73 -9.12 -16.30
N PRO A 126 3.40 -9.05 -16.47
CA PRO A 126 2.72 -9.18 -17.77
C PRO A 126 2.85 -7.89 -18.63
N THR A 127 4.08 -7.41 -18.83
CA THR A 127 4.39 -6.21 -19.61
C THR A 127 5.81 -6.27 -20.16
N ASP A 128 5.96 -5.90 -21.43
CA ASP A 128 7.27 -5.81 -22.10
C ASP A 128 8.13 -4.64 -21.56
N LEU A 129 7.55 -3.77 -20.72
CA LEU A 129 8.27 -2.66 -20.09
C LEU A 129 9.25 -3.15 -19.02
N ILE A 130 9.06 -4.36 -18.49
CA ILE A 130 9.89 -4.94 -17.42
C ILE A 130 10.67 -6.10 -18.00
N ILE A 131 11.99 -5.95 -18.02
CA ILE A 131 12.90 -6.97 -18.54
C ILE A 131 13.40 -7.81 -17.37
N THR A 132 13.06 -9.10 -17.40
CA THR A 132 13.36 -10.10 -16.34
C THR A 132 14.47 -11.07 -16.75
N SER A 133 15.27 -10.72 -17.77
CA SER A 133 16.41 -11.51 -18.22
C SER A 133 17.52 -10.61 -18.78
N GLY A 134 18.79 -10.97 -18.55
CA GLY A 134 19.95 -10.20 -19.00
C GLY A 134 21.20 -10.38 -18.13
N GLU A 135 22.32 -9.75 -18.52
CA GLU A 135 23.55 -9.72 -17.72
C GLU A 135 23.32 -9.07 -16.35
N GLY A 136 23.80 -9.72 -15.29
CA GLY A 136 23.60 -9.26 -13.90
C GLY A 136 22.21 -9.55 -13.32
N TRP A 137 21.32 -10.23 -14.07
CA TRP A 137 19.98 -10.61 -13.58
C TRP A 137 20.06 -11.55 -12.37
N GLU A 138 21.00 -12.49 -12.32
CA GLU A 138 21.09 -13.46 -11.21
C GLU A 138 21.36 -12.78 -9.86
N GLU A 139 22.24 -11.77 -9.79
CA GLU A 139 22.49 -11.02 -8.56
C GLU A 139 21.28 -10.14 -8.17
N LEU A 140 20.66 -9.51 -9.17
CA LEU A 140 19.47 -8.69 -8.97
C LEU A 140 18.27 -9.53 -8.51
N ALA A 141 18.06 -10.72 -9.09
CA ALA A 141 16.98 -11.64 -8.76
C ALA A 141 17.00 -12.04 -7.28
N GLY A 142 18.20 -12.31 -6.73
CA GLY A 142 18.36 -12.58 -5.30
C GLY A 142 17.89 -11.41 -4.41
N ARG A 143 18.23 -10.17 -4.79
CA ARG A 143 17.76 -8.97 -4.08
C ARG A 143 16.27 -8.73 -4.25
N TYR A 144 15.71 -9.03 -5.42
CA TYR A 144 14.27 -8.94 -5.67
C TYR A 144 13.48 -9.87 -4.75
N GLU A 145 13.90 -11.14 -4.65
CA GLU A 145 13.28 -12.11 -3.75
C GLU A 145 13.35 -11.70 -2.28
N GLU A 146 14.49 -11.14 -1.86
CA GLU A 146 14.62 -10.59 -0.51
C GLU A 146 13.64 -9.44 -0.27
N VAL A 147 13.54 -8.50 -1.21
CA VAL A 147 12.59 -7.38 -1.11
C VAL A 147 11.14 -7.87 -1.08
N MET A 148 10.78 -8.87 -1.92
CA MET A 148 9.41 -9.42 -1.97
C MET A 148 8.94 -9.95 -0.60
N ARG A 149 9.86 -10.53 0.19
CA ARG A 149 9.54 -11.02 1.54
C ARG A 149 9.11 -9.91 2.48
N TRP A 150 9.67 -8.72 2.28
CA TRP A 150 9.39 -7.52 3.05
C TRP A 150 8.33 -6.63 2.44
N LEU A 151 7.55 -7.07 1.44
CA LEU A 151 6.44 -6.27 0.91
C LEU A 151 5.15 -6.48 1.71
N ALA A 152 4.33 -5.43 1.76
CA ALA A 152 3.17 -5.35 2.65
C ALA A 152 2.20 -6.55 2.57
N PRO A 153 1.82 -7.08 1.39
CA PRO A 153 0.90 -8.22 1.35
C PRO A 153 1.51 -9.51 1.93
N ASN A 154 2.84 -9.66 1.89
CA ASN A 154 3.53 -10.79 2.48
C ASN A 154 3.73 -10.64 4.00
N LEU A 155 3.85 -9.40 4.50
CA LEU A 155 3.92 -9.10 5.93
C LEU A 155 2.55 -9.11 6.63
N LEU A 156 1.48 -8.92 5.87
CA LEU A 156 0.11 -8.89 6.36
C LEU A 156 -0.74 -10.06 5.81
N PRO A 157 -0.32 -11.33 5.97
CA PRO A 157 -1.18 -12.47 5.67
C PRO A 157 -2.24 -12.63 6.78
N ILE A 158 -3.23 -13.47 6.56
CA ILE A 158 -4.15 -13.90 7.62
C ILE A 158 -3.33 -14.68 8.68
N PRO A 159 -3.45 -14.36 10.00
CA PRO A 159 -4.41 -13.45 10.63
C PRO A 159 -3.88 -12.02 10.91
N HIS A 160 -2.62 -11.71 10.60
CA HIS A 160 -1.98 -10.41 10.90
C HIS A 160 -2.77 -9.22 10.35
N ILE A 161 -3.38 -9.35 9.17
CA ILE A 161 -4.22 -8.30 8.58
C ILE A 161 -5.44 -7.95 9.45
N PHE A 162 -6.01 -8.91 10.20
CA PHE A 162 -7.11 -8.65 11.12
C PHE A 162 -6.68 -7.78 12.29
N PHE A 163 -5.49 -8.03 12.83
CA PHE A 163 -4.90 -7.19 13.88
C PHE A 163 -4.57 -5.80 13.34
N ALA A 164 -4.01 -5.69 12.13
CA ALA A 164 -3.72 -4.40 11.50
C ALA A 164 -4.99 -3.54 11.34
N VAL A 165 -6.09 -4.15 10.88
CA VAL A 165 -7.39 -3.48 10.81
C VAL A 165 -7.86 -3.01 12.20
N GLY A 166 -7.78 -3.89 13.22
CA GLY A 166 -8.13 -3.53 14.59
C GLY A 166 -7.31 -2.34 15.14
N VAL A 167 -5.99 -2.34 14.91
CA VAL A 167 -5.10 -1.24 15.30
C VAL A 167 -5.48 0.05 14.59
N VAL A 168 -5.71 -0.01 13.27
CA VAL A 168 -6.16 1.14 12.48
C VAL A 168 -7.47 1.73 13.03
N PHE A 169 -8.46 0.88 13.35
CA PHE A 169 -9.72 1.34 13.92
C PHE A 169 -9.54 2.00 15.29
N VAL A 170 -8.72 1.42 16.17
CA VAL A 170 -8.41 2.02 17.48
C VAL A 170 -7.76 3.39 17.30
N VAL A 171 -6.78 3.51 16.40
CA VAL A 171 -6.10 4.78 16.15
C VAL A 171 -7.05 5.82 15.57
N ILE A 172 -7.94 5.44 14.65
CA ILE A 172 -8.99 6.35 14.15
C ILE A 172 -9.88 6.84 15.28
N LEU A 173 -10.38 5.93 16.14
CA LEU A 173 -11.25 6.29 17.25
C LEU A 173 -10.56 7.28 18.19
N VAL A 174 -9.32 7.00 18.62
CA VAL A 174 -8.60 7.88 19.55
C VAL A 174 -8.28 9.26 18.94
N VAL A 175 -8.04 9.32 17.64
CA VAL A 175 -7.61 10.57 16.96
C VAL A 175 -8.79 11.44 16.53
N PHE A 176 -9.90 10.83 16.11
CA PHE A 176 -11.01 11.53 15.45
C PHE A 176 -12.33 11.54 16.20
N VAL A 177 -12.51 10.70 17.23
CA VAL A 177 -13.76 10.57 18.01
C VAL A 177 -13.52 11.00 19.46
#